data_AF-A0A7J3NTG6-F1
#
_entry.id   AF-A0A7J3NTG6-F1
#
_cell.length_a   1.000
_cell.length_b   1.000
_cell.length_c   1.000
_cell.angle_alpha   90.00
_cell.angle_beta   90.00
_cell.angle_gamma   90.00
#
_symmetry.space_group_name_H-M   'P 1'
#
loop_
_entity.id
_entity.type
_entity.pdbx_description
1 polymer ?
#
loop_
_entity_poly.entity_id
_entity_poly.type
_entity_poly.pdbx_seq_one_letter_code
_entity_poly.pdbx_strand_id
1 'polypeptide(L)'
;NEVPSGLKKQLESICNELNIEVALPKPFCSLAEDAEKPTISRLVTELRIGYPEVEVVTSKRGKAEFIEYAIVRRSAPCGSTWYVARKLRGVEVKKELLYNAIAKAHHSYPCTATMNVDPEVNEPILHLAGFIIRGAIEKALEKRNLSQ
;
A
#
# COMPACT_ATOMS: atom_id res chain seq x y z
N ASN A 1 -17.79 -1.62 -0.78
CA ASN A 1 -17.64 -2.87 -1.53
C ASN A 1 -16.82 -2.59 -2.76
N GLU A 2 -15.86 -3.45 -3.07
CA GLU A 2 -15.08 -3.36 -4.30
C GLU A 2 -15.94 -3.75 -5.51
N VAL A 3 -15.48 -3.35 -6.71
CA VAL A 3 -16.21 -3.63 -7.95
C VAL A 3 -16.24 -5.15 -8.21
N PRO A 4 -17.43 -5.79 -8.30
CA PRO A 4 -17.53 -7.22 -8.59
C PRO A 4 -17.01 -7.55 -9.99
N SER A 5 -16.46 -8.76 -10.18
CA SER A 5 -15.92 -9.23 -11.47
C SER A 5 -16.84 -9.03 -12.69
N GLY A 6 -18.15 -9.25 -12.54
CA GLY A 6 -19.12 -9.02 -13.62
C GLY A 6 -19.18 -7.56 -14.08
N LEU A 7 -19.31 -6.64 -13.12
CA LEU A 7 -19.32 -5.20 -13.39
C LEU A 7 -17.96 -4.72 -13.90
N LYS A 8 -16.86 -5.28 -13.37
CA LYS A 8 -15.50 -4.99 -13.85
C LYS A 8 -15.38 -5.25 -15.35
N LYS A 9 -15.80 -6.43 -15.84
CA LYS A 9 -15.75 -6.76 -17.28
C LYS A 9 -16.62 -5.82 -18.12
N GLN A 10 -17.79 -5.44 -17.61
CA GLN A 10 -18.68 -4.49 -18.30
C GLN A 10 -18.02 -3.12 -18.44
N LEU A 11 -17.44 -2.60 -17.35
CA LEU A 11 -16.73 -1.33 -17.37
C LEU A 11 -15.52 -1.37 -18.29
N GLU A 12 -14.73 -2.45 -18.25
CA GLU A 12 -13.59 -2.65 -19.15
C GLU A 12 -14.02 -2.64 -20.63
N SER A 13 -15.12 -3.32 -20.98
CA SER A 13 -15.67 -3.31 -22.35
C SER A 13 -16.09 -1.91 -22.79
N ILE A 14 -16.89 -1.21 -21.98
CA ILE A 14 -17.41 0.13 -22.29
C ILE A 14 -16.26 1.12 -22.42
N CYS A 15 -15.31 1.11 -21.49
CA CYS A 15 -14.15 1.99 -21.52
C CYS A 15 -13.27 1.70 -22.76
N ASN A 16 -13.07 0.43 -23.11
CA ASN A 16 -12.31 0.06 -24.31
C ASN A 16 -13.00 0.54 -25.60
N GLU A 17 -14.31 0.39 -25.73
CA GLU A 17 -15.09 0.90 -26.87
C GLU A 17 -15.00 2.42 -27.03
N LEU A 18 -14.90 3.14 -25.91
CA LEU A 18 -14.77 4.60 -25.88
C LEU A 18 -13.31 5.09 -25.91
N ASN A 19 -12.34 4.18 -26.00
CA ASN A 19 -10.91 4.48 -25.91
C ASN A 19 -10.54 5.25 -24.63
N ILE A 20 -11.11 4.84 -23.49
CA ILE A 20 -10.88 5.38 -22.15
C ILE A 20 -10.09 4.36 -21.35
N GLU A 21 -8.96 4.76 -20.75
CA GLU A 21 -8.23 3.90 -19.81
C GLU A 21 -9.04 3.68 -18.53
N VAL A 22 -9.02 2.45 -18.01
CA VAL A 22 -9.68 2.10 -16.76
C VAL A 22 -8.79 1.20 -15.91
N ALA A 23 -8.74 1.47 -14.61
CA ALA A 23 -8.09 0.62 -13.62
C ALA A 23 -9.05 0.39 -12.45
N LEU A 24 -9.22 -0.88 -12.08
CA LEU A 24 -10.10 -1.33 -10.99
C LEU A 24 -9.29 -2.16 -9.98
N PRO A 25 -8.27 -1.55 -9.33
CA PRO A 25 -7.42 -2.21 -8.35
C PRO A 25 -8.21 -2.60 -7.10
N LYS A 26 -7.90 -3.78 -6.56
CA LYS A 26 -8.52 -4.35 -5.36
C LYS A 26 -7.41 -4.73 -4.37
N PRO A 27 -7.20 -3.99 -3.26
CA PRO A 27 -7.75 -2.66 -2.89
C PRO A 27 -7.17 -1.52 -3.75
N PHE A 28 -7.67 -0.28 -3.60
CA PHE A 28 -7.16 0.86 -4.37
C PHE A 28 -5.64 1.14 -4.20
N CYS A 29 -5.08 0.82 -3.03
CA CYS A 29 -3.63 0.91 -2.82
C CYS A 29 -2.81 -0.19 -3.54
N SER A 30 -3.42 -1.08 -4.31
CA SER A 30 -2.71 -1.95 -5.25
C SER A 30 -2.55 -1.34 -6.64
N LEU A 31 -3.06 -0.13 -6.89
CA LEU A 31 -2.86 0.60 -8.14
C LEU A 31 -1.37 0.77 -8.43
N ALA A 32 -0.93 0.35 -9.61
CA ALA A 32 0.45 0.49 -10.06
C ALA A 32 0.49 1.04 -11.49
N GLU A 33 1.69 1.43 -11.92
CA GLU A 33 1.97 1.77 -13.31
C GLU A 33 1.73 0.55 -14.21
N ASP A 34 1.19 0.81 -15.39
CA ASP A 34 0.85 -0.16 -16.42
C ASP A 34 1.17 0.47 -17.80
N ALA A 35 2.05 -0.18 -18.56
CA ALA A 35 2.51 0.31 -19.85
C ALA A 35 1.37 0.49 -20.87
N GLU A 36 0.31 -0.31 -20.74
CA GLU A 36 -0.87 -0.24 -21.61
C GLU A 36 -1.86 0.87 -21.19
N LYS A 37 -1.60 1.53 -20.05
CA LYS A 37 -2.43 2.60 -19.49
C LYS A 37 -1.57 3.83 -19.15
N PRO A 38 -1.02 4.53 -20.15
CA PRO A 38 -0.08 5.64 -19.93
C PRO A 38 -0.69 6.82 -19.16
N THR A 39 -1.98 7.11 -19.33
CA THR A 39 -2.67 8.21 -18.62
C THR A 39 -2.82 7.90 -17.14
N ILE A 40 -3.25 6.68 -16.79
CA ILE A 40 -3.35 6.23 -15.40
C ILE A 40 -1.96 6.09 -14.78
N SER A 41 -0.97 5.58 -15.53
CA SER A 41 0.42 5.52 -15.06
C SER A 41 0.96 6.91 -14.73
N ARG A 42 0.70 7.89 -15.59
CA ARG A 42 1.05 9.28 -15.35
C ARG A 42 0.39 9.82 -14.08
N LEU A 43 -0.89 9.51 -13.82
CA LEU A 43 -1.57 9.85 -12.56
C LEU A 43 -0.84 9.26 -11.35
N VAL A 44 -0.49 7.97 -11.40
CA VAL A 44 0.24 7.27 -10.33
C VAL A 44 1.58 7.94 -10.04
N THR A 45 2.35 8.25 -11.08
CA THR A 45 3.69 8.83 -10.95
C THR A 45 3.64 10.29 -10.52
N GLU A 46 2.79 11.14 -11.13
CA GLU A 46 2.72 12.57 -10.84
C GLU A 46 2.14 12.85 -9.45
N LEU A 47 1.07 12.14 -9.06
CA LEU A 47 0.45 12.32 -7.75
C LEU A 47 1.13 11.49 -6.65
N ARG A 48 2.01 10.55 -7.03
CA ARG A 48 2.68 9.62 -6.11
C ARG A 48 1.70 8.86 -5.23
N ILE A 49 0.61 8.38 -5.83
CA ILE A 49 -0.41 7.57 -5.18
C ILE A 49 -0.54 6.19 -5.84
N GLY A 50 -0.79 5.15 -5.06
CA GLY A 50 -0.92 3.77 -5.53
C GLY A 50 -0.20 2.79 -4.61
N TYR A 51 0.50 1.82 -5.20
CA TYR A 51 1.26 0.78 -4.48
C TYR A 51 2.36 1.43 -3.63
N PRO A 52 2.27 1.36 -2.28
CA PRO A 52 3.14 2.11 -1.40
C PRO A 52 4.63 1.86 -1.67
N GLU A 53 5.40 2.95 -1.68
CA GLU A 53 6.86 2.93 -1.70
C GLU A 53 7.37 3.79 -0.56
N VAL A 54 8.25 3.19 0.24
CA VAL A 54 8.77 3.79 1.46
C VAL A 54 10.27 3.52 1.56
N GLU A 55 10.99 4.45 2.15
CA GLU A 55 12.37 4.28 2.60
C GLU A 55 12.38 4.33 4.12
N VAL A 56 13.14 3.43 4.75
CA VAL A 56 13.18 3.32 6.22
C VAL A 56 14.60 3.60 6.69
N VAL A 57 14.72 4.58 7.59
CA VAL A 57 15.96 4.86 8.29
C VAL A 57 15.85 4.40 9.72
N THR A 58 16.91 3.77 10.20
CA THR A 58 16.97 3.14 11.51
C THR A 58 18.19 3.63 12.28
N SER A 59 18.11 3.55 13.60
CA SER A 59 19.22 3.81 14.52
C SER A 59 19.38 2.65 15.49
N LYS A 60 20.63 2.33 15.85
CA LYS A 60 20.94 1.32 16.87
C LYS A 60 20.94 1.96 18.26
N ARG A 61 20.32 1.28 19.24
CA ARG A 61 20.37 1.63 20.66
C ARG A 61 20.71 0.37 21.44
N GLY A 62 21.97 0.24 21.85
CA GLY A 62 22.49 -1.01 22.39
C GLY A 62 22.45 -2.13 21.34
N LYS A 63 21.82 -3.26 21.67
CA LYS A 63 21.68 -4.42 20.77
C LYS A 63 20.44 -4.37 19.86
N ALA A 64 19.56 -3.38 20.05
CA ALA A 64 18.31 -3.26 19.32
C ALA A 64 18.40 -2.15 18.24
N GLU A 65 17.63 -2.33 17.17
CA GLU A 65 17.51 -1.39 16.05
C GLU A 65 16.09 -0.81 16.03
N PHE A 66 15.95 0.49 15.82
CA PHE A 66 14.68 1.21 15.87
C PHE A 66 14.49 2.05 14.63
N ILE A 67 13.26 2.16 14.14
CA ILE A 67 12.90 3.07 13.05
C ILE A 67 13.01 4.50 13.55
N GLU A 68 13.86 5.31 12.91
CA GLU A 68 13.99 6.73 13.21
C GLU A 68 12.98 7.55 12.40
N TYR A 69 12.85 7.24 11.11
CA TYR A 69 11.83 7.78 10.23
C TYR A 69 11.57 6.85 9.04
N ALA A 70 10.34 6.89 8.52
CA ALA A 70 9.96 6.25 7.27
C ALA A 70 9.51 7.34 6.29
N ILE A 71 10.25 7.48 5.18
CA ILE A 71 9.98 8.46 4.12
C ILE A 71 9.05 7.81 3.11
N VAL A 72 7.89 8.40 2.86
CA VAL A 72 6.96 7.89 1.84
C VAL A 72 7.31 8.52 0.49
N ARG A 73 7.61 7.67 -0.49
CA ARG A 73 7.87 8.03 -1.88
C ARG A 73 6.60 7.91 -2.72
N ARG A 74 5.79 6.87 -2.46
CA ARG A 74 4.43 6.69 -3.00
C ARG A 74 3.49 6.29 -1.86
N SER A 75 2.35 6.95 -1.72
CA SER A 75 1.36 6.65 -0.69
C SER A 75 0.20 5.82 -1.25
N ALA A 76 -0.46 5.04 -0.40
CA ALA A 76 -1.84 4.62 -0.66
C ALA A 76 -2.70 5.85 -0.97
N PRO A 77 -3.64 5.78 -1.94
CA PRO A 77 -4.46 6.92 -2.35
C PRO A 77 -5.26 7.56 -1.21
N CYS A 78 -5.69 6.77 -0.23
CA CYS A 78 -6.41 7.28 0.94
C CYS A 78 -5.53 8.04 1.92
N GLY A 79 -4.19 7.93 1.86
CA GLY A 79 -3.25 8.54 2.82
C GLY A 79 -2.75 7.62 3.94
N SER A 80 -3.22 6.36 3.98
CA SER A 80 -2.87 5.39 5.03
C SER A 80 -1.36 5.17 5.18
N THR A 81 -0.61 5.13 4.07
CA THR A 81 0.85 4.95 4.09
C THR A 81 1.56 6.04 4.89
N TRP A 82 1.20 7.31 4.71
CA TRP A 82 1.77 8.42 5.49
C TRP A 82 1.47 8.29 6.99
N TYR A 83 0.25 7.90 7.33
CA TYR A 83 -0.15 7.69 8.71
C TYR A 83 0.65 6.57 9.37
N VAL A 84 0.73 5.41 8.71
CA VAL A 84 1.51 4.26 9.19
C VAL A 84 2.98 4.65 9.33
N ALA A 85 3.59 5.25 8.32
CA ALA A 85 4.99 5.69 8.36
C ALA A 85 5.29 6.57 9.57
N ARG A 86 4.40 7.52 9.89
CA ARG A 86 4.52 8.38 11.09
C ARG A 86 4.42 7.59 12.39
N LYS A 87 3.56 6.57 12.46
CA LYS A 87 3.37 5.74 13.67
C LYS A 87 4.51 4.76 13.92
N LEU A 88 5.33 4.48 12.93
CA LEU A 88 6.45 3.55 13.06
C LEU A 88 7.70 4.18 13.71
N ARG A 89 7.75 5.50 13.89
CA ARG A 89 8.89 6.13 14.58
C ARG A 89 9.05 5.58 15.99
N GLY A 90 10.25 5.13 16.31
CA GLY A 90 10.61 4.52 17.60
C GLY A 90 10.19 3.06 17.75
N VAL A 91 9.60 2.44 16.72
CA VAL A 91 9.30 1.01 16.74
C VAL A 91 10.58 0.21 16.50
N GLU A 92 10.80 -0.81 17.32
CA GLU A 92 11.91 -1.74 17.17
C GLU A 92 11.76 -2.57 15.89
N VAL A 93 12.85 -2.75 15.14
CA VAL A 93 12.93 -3.58 13.92
C VAL A 93 13.01 -5.05 14.31
N LYS A 94 12.01 -5.51 15.04
CA LYS A 94 11.78 -6.91 15.41
C LYS A 94 10.45 -7.33 14.83
N LYS A 95 10.46 -8.39 14.02
CA LYS A 95 9.32 -8.84 13.18
C LYS A 95 7.96 -8.71 13.86
N GLU A 96 7.78 -9.34 15.01
CA GLU A 96 6.52 -9.31 15.76
C GLU A 96 6.12 -7.91 16.24
N LEU A 97 7.05 -7.11 16.75
CA LEU A 97 6.77 -5.75 17.22
C LEU A 97 6.42 -4.83 16.05
N LEU A 98 7.15 -4.96 14.95
CA LEU A 98 6.94 -4.18 13.74
C LEU A 98 5.59 -4.51 13.10
N TYR A 99 5.26 -5.79 12.94
CA TYR A 99 3.99 -6.21 12.33
C TYR A 99 2.79 -5.74 13.16
N ASN A 100 2.87 -5.89 14.48
CA ASN A 100 1.83 -5.41 15.39
C ASN A 100 1.67 -3.88 15.30
N ALA A 101 2.78 -3.13 15.23
CA ALA A 101 2.73 -1.68 15.08
C ALA A 101 2.09 -1.25 13.75
N ILE A 102 2.46 -1.89 12.63
CA ILE A 102 1.89 -1.63 11.30
C ILE A 102 0.40 -1.95 11.31
N ALA A 103 0.00 -3.13 11.77
CA ALA A 103 -1.40 -3.56 11.80
C ALA A 103 -2.25 -2.63 12.66
N LYS A 104 -1.78 -2.27 13.86
CA LYS A 104 -2.48 -1.33 14.75
C LYS A 104 -2.63 0.05 14.13
N ALA A 105 -1.56 0.59 13.51
CA ALA A 105 -1.62 1.87 12.84
C ALA A 105 -2.60 1.84 11.66
N HIS A 106 -2.55 0.81 10.82
CA HIS A 106 -3.44 0.65 9.67
C HIS A 106 -4.92 0.57 10.09
N HIS A 107 -5.26 -0.26 11.08
CA HIS A 107 -6.64 -0.39 11.57
C HIS A 107 -7.16 0.86 12.30
N SER A 108 -6.26 1.69 12.84
CA SER A 108 -6.63 2.97 13.47
C SER A 108 -6.82 4.12 12.48
N TYR A 109 -6.44 3.93 11.21
CA TYR A 109 -6.61 4.92 10.14
C TYR A 109 -7.99 4.75 9.47
N PRO A 110 -8.69 5.84 9.07
CA PRO A 110 -9.93 5.76 8.29
C PRO A 110 -9.65 5.29 6.85
N CYS A 111 -9.21 4.04 6.70
CA CYS A 111 -8.98 3.41 5.41
C CYS A 111 -10.31 3.30 4.63
N THR A 112 -10.26 3.54 3.32
CA THR A 112 -11.42 3.44 2.43
C THR A 112 -11.72 1.99 2.02
N ALA A 113 -10.83 1.05 2.34
CA ALA A 113 -11.04 -0.38 2.10
C ALA A 113 -12.09 -0.96 3.06
N THR A 114 -12.93 -1.86 2.56
CA THR A 114 -13.98 -2.49 3.37
C THR A 114 -13.43 -3.61 4.26
N MET A 115 -14.05 -3.78 5.43
CA MET A 115 -13.85 -4.95 6.30
C MET A 115 -14.68 -6.17 5.87
N ASN A 116 -15.54 -6.05 4.86
CA ASN A 116 -16.29 -7.17 4.33
C ASN A 116 -15.35 -8.14 3.62
N VAL A 117 -15.57 -9.44 3.86
CA VAL A 117 -14.88 -10.51 3.11
C VAL A 117 -15.29 -10.41 1.64
N ASP A 118 -14.30 -10.24 0.77
CA ASP A 118 -14.54 -10.25 -0.67
C ASP A 118 -14.53 -11.69 -1.19
N PRO A 119 -15.54 -12.11 -1.97
CA PRO A 119 -15.70 -13.50 -2.38
C PRO A 119 -14.64 -13.98 -3.39
N GLU A 120 -13.91 -13.07 -4.06
CA GLU A 120 -12.88 -13.44 -5.04
C GLU A 120 -11.54 -13.76 -4.37
N VAL A 121 -11.26 -13.12 -3.23
CA VAL A 121 -9.99 -13.26 -2.49
C VAL A 121 -10.14 -13.97 -1.14
N ASN A 122 -11.38 -14.18 -0.68
CA ASN A 122 -11.76 -14.80 0.59
C ASN A 122 -11.08 -14.16 1.82
N GLU A 123 -10.93 -12.84 1.79
CA GLU A 123 -10.31 -12.02 2.84
C GLU A 123 -10.95 -10.62 2.81
N PRO A 124 -11.07 -9.90 3.95
CA PRO A 124 -11.37 -8.48 3.96
C PRO A 124 -10.38 -7.67 3.12
N ILE A 125 -10.90 -6.78 2.29
CA ILE A 125 -10.09 -5.91 1.44
C ILE A 125 -9.17 -5.01 2.26
N LEU A 126 -9.60 -4.61 3.47
CA LEU A 126 -8.77 -3.88 4.42
C LEU A 126 -7.54 -4.70 4.85
N HIS A 127 -7.65 -6.01 5.05
CA HIS A 127 -6.49 -6.84 5.38
C HIS A 127 -5.50 -6.91 4.23
N LEU A 128 -5.97 -7.02 2.97
CA LEU A 128 -5.11 -6.91 1.80
C LEU A 128 -4.35 -5.58 1.75
N ALA A 129 -5.02 -4.46 2.05
CA ALA A 129 -4.37 -3.16 2.17
C ALA A 129 -3.31 -3.13 3.28
N GLY A 130 -3.58 -3.79 4.40
CA GLY A 130 -2.64 -3.99 5.51
C GLY A 130 -1.41 -4.80 5.10
N PHE A 131 -1.60 -5.87 4.32
CA PHE A 131 -0.49 -6.67 3.79
C PHE A 131 0.36 -5.89 2.80
N ILE A 132 -0.25 -5.06 1.96
CA ILE A 132 0.46 -4.19 1.00
C ILE A 132 1.40 -3.21 1.73
N ILE A 133 0.92 -2.47 2.73
CA ILE A 133 1.79 -1.52 3.46
C ILE A 133 2.85 -2.25 4.29
N ARG A 134 2.53 -3.42 4.87
CA ARG A 134 3.50 -4.25 5.57
C ARG A 134 4.62 -4.69 4.63
N GLY A 135 4.29 -5.23 3.46
CA GLY A 135 5.26 -5.65 2.45
C GLY A 135 6.11 -4.50 1.93
N ALA A 136 5.55 -3.30 1.79
CA ALA A 136 6.32 -2.11 1.43
C ALA A 136 7.39 -1.75 2.47
N ILE A 137 7.05 -1.83 3.77
CA ILE A 137 8.00 -1.58 4.87
C ILE A 137 9.07 -2.68 4.94
N GLU A 138 8.69 -3.95 4.78
CA GLU A 138 9.64 -5.09 4.72
C GLU A 138 10.64 -4.91 3.58
N LYS A 139 10.15 -4.65 2.37
CA LYS A 139 10.99 -4.40 1.18
C LYS A 139 11.95 -3.23 1.40
N ALA A 140 11.52 -2.19 2.10
CA ALA A 140 12.38 -1.04 2.42
C ALA A 140 13.51 -1.41 3.38
N LEU A 141 13.22 -2.23 4.40
CA LEU A 141 14.21 -2.74 5.34
C LEU A 141 15.21 -3.70 4.67
N GLU A 142 14.74 -4.56 3.76
CA GLU A 142 15.59 -5.47 2.98
C GLU A 142 16.54 -4.71 2.05
N LYS A 143 16.03 -3.75 1.27
CA LYS A 143 16.85 -2.91 0.39
C LYS A 143 17.95 -2.19 1.14
N ARG A 144 17.65 -1.67 2.34
CA ARG A 144 18.64 -1.00 3.20
C ARG A 144 19.80 -1.93 3.56
N ASN A 145 19.53 -3.21 3.83
CA ASN A 145 20.56 -4.19 4.18
C ASN A 145 21.48 -4.55 2.99
N LEU A 146 21.03 -4.34 1.74
CA LEU A 146 21.85 -4.54 0.53
C LEU A 146 22.73 -3.32 0.21
N SER A 147 22.42 -2.16 0.77
CA SER A 147 23.14 -0.90 0.56
C SER A 147 24.19 -0.60 1.64
N GLN A 148 24.35 -1.49 2.62
CA GLN A 148 25.35 -1.44 3.71
C GLN A 148 26.44 -2.48 3.47
#